data_AF-A0A392SEB3-F1
#
_entry.id   AF-A0A392SEB3-F1
#
_cell.length_a   1.000
_cell.length_b   1.000
_cell.length_c   1.000
_cell.angle_alpha   90.00
_cell.angle_beta   90.00
_cell.angle_gamma   90.00
#
_symmetry.space_group_name_H-M   'P 1'
#
loop_
_entity.id
_entity.type
_entity.pdbx_description
1 polymer ?
#
loop_
_entity_poly.entity_id
_entity_poly.type
_entity_poly.pdbx_seq_one_letter_code
_entity_poly.pdbx_strand_id
1 'polypeptide(L)' 'MEEEELIRNDPKMKGKTREEMGLSKFSGTVIKSVIAGLEITISRALLAKLLDVEDYGKKICDYKSDIYWRQS' A
#
# COMPACT_ATOMS: atom_id res chain seq x y z
N MET A 1 4.94 -0.49 -1.39
CA MET A 1 4.94 -1.88 -0.85
C MET A 1 6.17 -2.60 -1.39
N GLU A 2 6.66 -3.68 -0.77
CA GLU A 2 7.87 -4.41 -1.25
C GLU A 2 7.74 -4.82 -2.73
N GLU A 3 6.54 -5.24 -3.14
CA GLU A 3 6.20 -5.55 -4.53
C GLU A 3 6.28 -4.34 -5.46
N GLU A 4 5.74 -3.20 -5.04
CA GLU A 4 5.77 -1.97 -5.83
C GLU A 4 7.17 -1.37 -5.93
N GLU A 5 7.97 -1.49 -4.86
CA GLU A 5 9.39 -1.09 -4.87
C GLU A 5 10.20 -1.96 -5.83
N LEU A 6 9.93 -3.27 -5.87
CA LEU A 6 10.51 -4.18 -6.84
C LEU A 6 10.07 -3.91 -8.27
N ILE A 7 8.79 -3.62 -8.52
CA ILE A 7 8.28 -3.25 -9.85
C ILE A 7 8.88 -1.91 -10.30
N ARG A 8 9.11 -0.98 -9.37
CA ARG A 8 9.75 0.31 -9.68
C ARG A 8 11.22 0.15 -10.02
N ASN A 9 11.94 -0.71 -9.29
CA ASN A 9 13.36 -0.99 -9.54
C ASN A 9 13.54 -1.86 -10.80
N ASP A 10 12.62 -2.80 -11.04
CA ASP A 10 12.61 -3.66 -12.22
C ASP A 10 11.19 -3.75 -12.84
N PRO A 11 10.92 -2.97 -13.92
CA PRO A 11 9.59 -2.94 -14.54
C PRO A 11 9.17 -4.26 -15.20
N LYS A 12 10.07 -5.24 -15.37
CA LYS A 12 9.71 -6.59 -15.87
C LYS A 12 9.01 -7.45 -14.82
N MET A 13 9.01 -7.02 -13.57
CA MET A 13 8.29 -7.69 -12.48
C MET A 13 6.81 -7.32 -12.45
N LYS A 14 6.39 -6.32 -13.25
CA LYS A 14 4.98 -5.91 -13.36
C LYS A 14 4.13 -7.06 -13.91
N GLY A 15 3.16 -7.52 -13.09
CA GLY A 15 2.21 -8.57 -13.47
C GLY A 15 2.63 -9.99 -13.06
N LYS A 16 3.82 -10.18 -12.47
CA LYS A 16 4.18 -11.45 -11.84
C LYS A 16 3.50 -11.59 -10.48
N THR A 17 3.32 -12.81 -10.02
CA THR A 17 2.83 -13.07 -8.67
C THR A 17 3.93 -12.82 -7.63
N ARG A 18 3.55 -12.60 -6.37
CA ARG A 18 4.50 -12.39 -5.26
C ARG A 18 5.50 -13.53 -5.12
N GLU A 19 5.03 -14.76 -5.28
CA GLU A 19 5.88 -15.96 -5.20
C GLU A 19 6.92 -15.97 -6.32
N GLU A 20 6.54 -15.59 -7.55
CA GLU A 20 7.46 -15.44 -8.69
C GLU A 20 8.45 -14.28 -8.54
N MET A 21 8.11 -13.28 -7.72
CA MET A 21 9.01 -12.20 -7.34
C MET A 21 9.94 -12.56 -6.17
N GLY A 22 9.83 -13.79 -5.61
CA GLY A 22 10.58 -14.20 -4.43
C GLY A 22 10.13 -13.49 -3.14
N LEU A 23 8.93 -12.88 -3.16
CA LEU A 23 8.38 -12.14 -2.05
C LEU A 23 7.67 -13.05 -1.06
N SER A 24 7.84 -12.76 0.21
CA SER A 24 7.09 -13.42 1.28
C SER A 24 5.57 -13.15 1.15
N LYS A 25 4.77 -14.02 1.78
CA LYS A 25 3.31 -13.84 1.86
C LYS A 25 2.99 -12.43 2.36
N PHE A 26 2.01 -11.79 1.72
CA PHE A 26 1.64 -10.42 2.05
C PHE A 26 1.25 -10.30 3.53
N SER A 27 2.05 -9.56 4.30
CA SER A 27 1.85 -9.30 5.73
C SER A 27 1.44 -7.85 6.01
N GLY A 28 1.04 -7.10 4.98
CA GLY A 28 0.66 -5.70 5.10
C GLY A 28 -0.74 -5.53 5.71
N THR A 29 -1.02 -4.32 6.18
CA THR A 29 -2.35 -3.97 6.69
C THR A 29 -3.37 -3.95 5.55
N VAL A 30 -4.48 -4.65 5.76
CA VAL A 30 -5.65 -4.64 4.88
C VAL A 30 -6.89 -4.34 5.69
N ILE A 31 -7.83 -3.62 5.08
CA ILE A 31 -9.15 -3.39 5.65
C ILE A 31 -10.07 -4.44 5.04
N LYS A 32 -10.58 -5.33 5.88
CA LYS A 32 -11.63 -6.27 5.49
C LYS A 32 -12.98 -5.64 5.80
N SER A 33 -13.86 -5.58 4.81
CA SER A 33 -15.21 -5.06 4.95
C SER A 33 -16.21 -6.00 4.31
N VAL A 34 -17.44 -6.02 4.80
CA VAL A 34 -18.55 -6.76 4.20
C VAL A 34 -19.58 -5.76 3.73
N ILE A 35 -19.75 -5.64 2.41
CA ILE A 35 -20.75 -4.75 1.79
C ILE A 35 -21.76 -5.62 1.06
N ALA A 36 -23.03 -5.51 1.44
CA ALA A 36 -24.12 -6.30 0.86
C ALA A 36 -23.87 -7.84 0.86
N GLY A 37 -23.18 -8.34 1.88
CA GLY A 37 -22.83 -9.76 2.01
C GLY A 37 -21.59 -10.21 1.21
N LEU A 38 -20.93 -9.30 0.48
CA LEU A 38 -19.67 -9.58 -0.21
C LEU A 38 -18.48 -9.16 0.66
N GLU A 39 -17.54 -10.08 0.87
CA GLU A 39 -16.27 -9.79 1.54
C GLU A 39 -15.35 -9.04 0.57
N ILE A 40 -15.01 -7.80 0.92
CA ILE A 40 -14.12 -6.94 0.15
C ILE A 40 -12.86 -6.70 0.98
N THR A 41 -11.71 -6.95 0.37
CA THR A 41 -10.41 -6.63 0.95
C THR A 41 -9.88 -5.36 0.30
N ILE A 42 -9.87 -4.27 1.07
CA ILE A 42 -9.34 -2.98 0.63
C ILE A 42 -7.88 -2.90 1.05
N SER A 43 -6.99 -2.85 0.06
CA SER A 43 -5.57 -2.61 0.26
C SER A 43 -5.26 -1.11 0.19
N ARG A 44 -4.08 -0.73 0.71
CA ARG A 44 -3.58 0.64 0.65
C ARG A 44 -3.53 1.18 -0.79
N ALA A 45 -3.04 0.38 -1.74
CA ALA A 45 -2.98 0.74 -3.15
C ALA A 45 -4.36 1.03 -3.75
N LEU A 46 -5.39 0.31 -3.31
CA LEU A 46 -6.76 0.56 -3.75
C LEU A 46 -7.27 1.90 -3.21
N LEU A 47 -6.96 2.21 -1.95
CA LEU A 47 -7.29 3.50 -1.33
C LEU A 47 -6.57 4.67 -2.02
N ALA A 48 -5.27 4.50 -2.33
CA ALA A 48 -4.46 5.51 -3.02
C ALA A 48 -5.03 5.83 -4.41
N LYS A 49 -5.41 4.79 -5.18
CA LYS A 49 -6.09 4.95 -6.46
C LYS A 49 -7.45 5.66 -6.35
N LEU A 50 -8.23 5.37 -5.30
CA LEU A 50 -9.53 6.03 -5.08
C LEU A 50 -9.37 7.52 -4.74
N LEU A 51 -8.29 7.88 -4.06
CA LEU A 51 -8.00 9.25 -3.66
C LEU A 51 -7.21 10.04 -4.72
N ASP A 52 -6.85 9.41 -5.83
CA ASP A 52 -5.92 9.95 -6.83
C ASP A 52 -4.60 10.45 -6.22
N VAL A 53 -4.11 9.70 -5.23
CA VAL A 53 -2.84 9.97 -4.54
C VAL A 53 -1.86 8.85 -4.87
N GLU A 54 -0.59 9.22 -4.97
CA GLU A 54 0.49 8.28 -5.13
C GLU A 54 0.58 7.34 -3.91
N ASP A 55 0.60 6.01 -4.11
CA ASP A 55 0.70 5.04 -3.00
C ASP A 55 2.10 4.99 -2.34
N TYR A 56 2.93 5.97 -2.65
CA TYR A 56 4.28 6.10 -2.12
C TYR A 56 4.47 7.48 -1.51
N GLY A 57 5.38 7.56 -0.54
CA GLY A 57 5.56 8.78 0.23
C GLY A 57 6.15 8.47 1.60
N LYS A 58 6.34 9.54 2.37
CA LYS A 58 6.92 9.47 3.70
C LYS A 58 5.87 8.93 4.67
N LYS A 59 6.19 7.88 5.44
CA LYS A 59 5.23 7.32 6.40
C LYS A 59 5.14 8.27 7.59
N ILE A 60 3.93 8.54 8.07
CA ILE A 60 3.71 9.36 9.28
C ILE A 60 4.50 8.79 10.47
N CYS A 61 4.63 7.45 10.54
CA CYS A 61 5.40 6.75 11.57
C CYS A 61 6.90 7.11 11.59
N ASP A 62 7.46 7.49 10.44
CA ASP A 62 8.88 7.86 10.32
C ASP A 62 9.13 9.27 10.90
N TYR A 63 8.08 10.09 10.98
CA TYR A 63 8.09 11.36 11.70
C TYR A 63 7.78 11.11 13.17
N LYS A 64 8.78 10.65 13.92
CA LYS A 64 8.71 10.64 15.39
C LYS A 64 8.39 12.06 15.88
N SER A 65 7.16 12.24 16.38
CA SER A 65 6.82 13.08 17.52
C SER A 65 7.55 14.41 17.68
N ASP A 66 7.60 15.25 16.66
CA ASP A 66 7.75 16.69 16.84
C ASP A 66 6.65 17.36 16.02
N ILE A 67 5.53 17.59 16.72
CA ILE A 67 4.57 18.71 16.67
C ILE A 67 4.43 19.48 15.33
N TYR A 68 3.23 20.01 15.07
CA TYR A 68 2.83 20.89 13.95
C TYR A 68 2.17 20.21 12.74
N TRP A 69 0.92 19.73 12.87
CA TRP A 69 0.03 19.53 11.71
C TRP A 69 -1.19 20.48 11.69
N ARG A 70 -1.28 21.44 12.60
CA ARG A 70 -2.22 22.57 12.52
C ARG A 70 -1.50 23.87 12.77
N GLN A 71 -1.09 24.55 11.70
CA GLN A 71 -1.13 26.01 11.69
C GLN A 71 -2.28 26.41 10.76
N SER A 72 -3.17 27.23 11.34
CA SER A 72 -4.41 27.75 10.75
C SER A 72 -4.15 28.74 9.63
#